data_AF-A0A2I0U1X7-F1
#
_entry.id   AF-A0A2I0U1X7-F1
#
_cell.length_a   1.000
_cell.length_b   1.000
_cell.length_c   1.000
_cell.angle_alpha   90.00
_cell.angle_beta   90.00
_cell.angle_gamma   90.00
#
_symmetry.space_group_name_H-M   'P 1'
#
loop_
_entity.id
_entity.type
_entity.pdbx_description
1 polymer ?
#
loop_
_entity_poly.entity_id
_entity_poly.type
_entity_poly.pdbx_seq_one_letter_code
_entity_poly.pdbx_strand_id
1 'polypeptide(L)'
;MQQSLMPKRRHYWESPSQTYRKGRCDMTAKRMIAEPIAKIPSYLLSADEYTDLPVRHNEDQMNSELAKHLPIEVNPHSFDSSHTKTHLLLQAHFSHAMLPCPDYATDTKTVLDQAIRICQAMLDVAAHHGWLVTALNITNLVQMVVQGRWIHDSSLLTLPNIELHHLYLFRKWSQGKRKSAHGGYQGPIECLPELMAACEGKENVFASIVESELQTAHVSQGKQDSKAVAPRFPKVKDEGWFLILGEVDKKELIALKRTGYIRNRNTVSVAFYTPETPGKCIYTLYLMSDSYLGMDQQYDIYLNIIPAGTSAQVTAEPSDAMGHLTLK
;
A
#
# COMPACT_ATOMS: atom_id res chain seq x y z
N MET A 1 40.38 12.99 -28.47
CA MET A 1 40.87 13.42 -27.15
C MET A 1 40.04 12.67 -26.12
N GLN A 2 40.65 11.74 -25.38
CA GLN A 2 39.97 10.93 -24.36
C GLN A 2 39.41 11.82 -23.25
N GLN A 3 38.12 11.70 -22.94
CA GLN A 3 37.55 12.24 -21.71
C GLN A 3 37.02 11.06 -20.88
N SER A 4 37.70 10.87 -19.75
CA SER A 4 37.37 9.93 -18.67
C SER A 4 35.90 10.03 -18.26
N LEU A 5 35.16 8.92 -18.37
CA LEU A 5 33.85 8.73 -17.77
C LEU A 5 34.01 8.62 -16.25
N MET A 6 33.76 9.72 -15.53
CA MET A 6 33.45 9.66 -14.10
C MET A 6 31.94 9.41 -13.90
N PRO A 7 31.54 8.61 -12.89
CA PRO A 7 30.13 8.39 -12.60
C PRO A 7 29.51 9.67 -12.04
N LYS A 8 28.50 10.22 -12.74
CA LYS A 8 27.75 11.41 -12.31
C LYS A 8 26.88 11.08 -11.10
N ARG A 9 27.33 11.46 -9.90
CA ARG A 9 26.48 11.58 -8.71
C ARG A 9 25.35 12.59 -8.98
N ARG A 10 24.10 12.20 -8.73
CA ARG A 10 22.95 13.13 -8.73
C ARG A 10 23.11 14.07 -7.53
N HIS A 11 23.47 15.34 -7.76
CA HIS A 11 23.55 16.35 -6.72
C HIS A 11 22.14 16.88 -6.39
N TYR A 12 21.61 16.46 -5.24
CA TYR A 12 20.57 17.21 -4.54
C TYR A 12 21.26 17.96 -3.39
N TRP A 13 21.03 19.27 -3.26
CA TRP A 13 21.41 20.02 -2.06
C TRP A 13 20.52 19.52 -0.90
N GLU A 14 21.08 18.68 -0.03
CA GLU A 14 20.40 18.17 1.16
C GLU A 14 20.80 18.99 2.39
N SER A 15 19.82 19.37 3.21
CA SER A 15 20.09 19.96 4.52
C SER A 15 20.61 18.90 5.50
N PRO A 16 21.50 19.23 6.47
CA PRO A 16 22.07 18.25 7.40
C PRO A 16 21.02 17.41 8.17
N SER A 17 19.84 17.98 8.43
CA SER A 17 18.71 17.29 9.07
C SER A 17 18.00 16.28 8.16
N GLN A 18 17.95 16.54 6.85
CA GLN A 18 17.43 15.60 5.85
C GLN A 18 18.39 14.42 5.63
N THR A 19 19.70 14.68 5.56
CA THR A 19 20.71 13.62 5.41
C THR A 19 20.74 12.68 6.62
N TYR A 20 20.58 13.21 7.84
CA TYR A 20 20.51 12.40 9.07
C TYR A 20 19.23 11.53 9.13
N ARG A 21 18.06 12.07 8.77
CA ARG A 21 16.81 11.28 8.67
C ARG A 21 16.88 10.21 7.58
N LYS A 22 17.49 10.53 6.44
CA LYS A 22 17.65 9.60 5.31
C LYS A 22 18.55 8.41 5.65
N GLY A 23 19.65 8.62 6.38
CA GLY A 23 20.55 7.54 6.81
C GLY A 23 19.92 6.50 7.76
N ARG A 24 18.94 6.89 8.58
CA ARG A 24 18.21 5.94 9.45
C ARG A 24 17.10 5.19 8.72
N CYS A 25 16.35 5.90 7.88
CA CYS A 25 15.37 5.26 6.99
C CYS A 25 16.06 4.25 6.06
N ASP A 26 17.30 4.53 5.63
CA ASP A 26 18.17 3.61 4.89
C ASP A 26 18.49 2.32 5.67
N MET A 27 18.87 2.40 6.95
CA MET A 27 19.08 1.19 7.76
C MET A 27 17.80 0.36 7.95
N THR A 28 16.66 1.00 8.23
CA THR A 28 15.37 0.31 8.40
C THR A 28 14.88 -0.30 7.08
N ALA A 29 15.01 0.42 5.96
CA ALA A 29 14.62 -0.06 4.63
C ALA A 29 15.55 -1.17 4.11
N LYS A 30 16.85 -1.15 4.46
CA LYS A 30 17.78 -2.26 4.18
C LYS A 30 17.38 -3.54 4.90
N ARG A 31 16.89 -3.47 6.13
CA ARG A 31 16.41 -4.65 6.87
C ARG A 31 15.19 -5.29 6.21
N MET A 32 14.33 -4.50 5.56
CA MET A 32 13.18 -5.00 4.78
C MET A 32 13.57 -5.84 3.54
N ILE A 33 14.82 -5.75 3.05
CA ILE A 33 15.28 -6.52 1.88
C ILE A 33 15.39 -8.02 2.21
N ALA A 34 15.57 -8.38 3.48
CA ALA A 34 15.96 -9.73 3.90
C ALA A 34 14.86 -10.52 4.64
N GLU A 35 13.73 -9.90 4.98
CA GLU A 35 12.73 -10.47 5.89
C GLU A 35 11.41 -10.82 5.17
N PRO A 36 10.70 -11.89 5.56
CA PRO A 36 9.42 -12.27 4.96
C PRO A 36 8.31 -11.22 5.20
N ILE A 37 7.33 -11.17 4.30
CA ILE A 37 6.09 -10.37 4.42
C ILE A 37 5.40 -10.56 5.79
N ALA A 38 5.54 -11.73 6.42
CA ALA A 38 4.96 -12.05 7.73
C ALA A 38 5.43 -11.12 8.88
N LYS A 39 6.57 -10.43 8.72
CA LYS A 39 7.14 -9.53 9.73
C LYS A 39 6.97 -8.06 9.39
N ILE A 40 6.06 -7.71 8.50
CA ILE A 40 5.80 -6.33 8.06
C ILE A 40 5.70 -5.28 9.20
N PRO A 41 4.98 -5.54 10.32
CA PRO A 41 4.92 -4.57 11.42
C PRO A 41 6.26 -4.37 12.12
N SER A 42 7.12 -5.40 12.14
CA SER A 42 8.44 -5.36 12.80
C SER A 42 9.39 -4.35 12.16
N TYR A 43 9.15 -3.98 10.90
CA TYR A 43 9.96 -3.01 10.19
C TYR A 43 9.83 -1.59 10.74
N LEU A 44 8.68 -1.23 11.29
CA LEU A 44 8.48 0.09 11.90
C LEU A 44 9.13 0.19 13.28
N LEU A 45 9.36 -0.94 13.95
CA LEU A 45 9.72 -0.97 15.37
C LEU A 45 11.11 -0.43 15.67
N SER A 46 12.02 -0.37 14.68
CA SER A 46 13.35 0.20 14.88
C SER A 46 13.43 1.70 14.58
N ALA A 47 12.31 2.37 14.34
CA ALA A 47 12.30 3.80 14.09
C ALA A 47 12.42 4.59 15.40
N ASP A 48 13.35 5.56 15.42
CA ASP A 48 13.60 6.44 16.59
C ASP A 48 12.36 7.28 16.95
N GLU A 49 11.46 7.52 15.99
CA GLU A 49 10.19 8.21 16.21
C GLU A 49 9.29 7.54 17.26
N TYR A 50 9.53 6.26 17.57
CA TYR A 50 8.80 5.50 18.59
C TYR A 50 9.50 5.42 19.94
N THR A 51 10.75 5.89 20.05
CA THR A 51 11.51 5.83 21.31
C THR A 51 10.82 6.63 22.42
N ASP A 52 10.18 7.74 22.07
CA ASP A 52 9.53 8.64 23.02
C ASP A 52 8.04 8.30 23.29
N LEU A 53 7.53 7.15 22.81
CA LEU A 53 6.17 6.73 23.14
C LEU A 53 6.05 6.51 24.66
N PRO A 54 5.06 7.11 25.37
CA PRO A 54 5.00 7.03 26.81
C PRO A 54 4.75 5.59 27.25
N VAL A 55 5.57 5.10 28.17
CA VAL A 55 5.32 3.86 28.92
C VAL A 55 5.04 4.25 30.37
N ARG A 56 3.78 4.14 30.77
CA ARG A 56 3.30 4.54 32.11
C ARG A 56 3.49 3.40 33.11
N HIS A 57 3.43 3.71 34.40
CA HIS A 57 3.48 2.68 35.45
C HIS A 57 2.35 1.65 35.27
N ASN A 58 2.67 0.37 35.51
CA ASN A 58 1.81 -0.81 35.37
C ASN A 58 1.42 -1.18 33.93
N GLU A 59 1.89 -0.43 32.92
CA GLU A 59 1.61 -0.79 31.52
C GLU A 59 2.37 -2.05 31.07
N ASP A 60 3.45 -2.44 31.75
CA ASP A 60 4.17 -3.68 31.52
C ASP A 60 3.28 -4.93 31.70
N GLN A 61 2.48 -4.96 32.78
CA GLN A 61 1.51 -6.03 33.00
C GLN A 61 0.38 -5.99 31.96
N MET A 62 -0.11 -4.79 31.62
CA MET A 62 -1.16 -4.64 30.60
C MET A 62 -0.67 -5.06 29.20
N ASN A 63 0.57 -4.71 28.87
CA ASN A 63 1.26 -5.13 27.65
C ASN A 63 1.42 -6.65 27.60
N SER A 64 1.77 -7.27 28.73
CA SER A 64 1.83 -8.73 28.84
C SER A 64 0.48 -9.40 28.59
N GLU A 65 -0.61 -8.89 29.17
CA GLU A 65 -1.96 -9.43 28.94
C GLU A 65 -2.45 -9.19 27.50
N LEU A 66 -2.17 -8.02 26.92
CA LEU A 66 -2.51 -7.72 25.54
C LEU A 66 -1.77 -8.66 24.57
N ALA A 67 -0.48 -8.92 24.81
CA ALA A 67 0.36 -9.78 23.96
C ALA A 67 -0.20 -11.20 23.80
N LYS A 68 -0.87 -11.75 24.81
CA LYS A 68 -1.47 -13.10 24.76
C LYS A 68 -2.58 -13.24 23.69
N HIS A 69 -3.16 -12.12 23.27
CA HIS A 69 -4.26 -12.08 22.31
C HIS A 69 -3.82 -11.67 20.90
N LEU A 70 -2.52 -11.45 20.71
CA LEU A 70 -1.96 -10.92 19.46
C LEU A 70 -1.16 -11.99 18.71
N PRO A 71 -1.17 -11.95 17.37
CA PRO A 71 -0.64 -13.05 16.55
C PRO A 71 0.90 -13.15 16.54
N ILE A 72 1.62 -12.04 16.75
CA ILE A 72 3.08 -12.03 16.73
C ILE A 72 3.60 -11.90 18.15
N GLU A 73 4.29 -12.95 18.60
CA GLU A 73 4.96 -12.97 19.90
C GLU A 73 6.00 -11.86 20.02
N VAL A 74 6.06 -11.24 21.20
CA VAL A 74 7.02 -10.21 21.54
C VAL A 74 7.92 -10.70 22.67
N ASN A 75 9.12 -10.13 22.79
CA ASN A 75 10.05 -10.48 23.86
C ASN A 75 9.42 -10.18 25.24
N PRO A 76 9.24 -11.20 26.10
CA PRO A 76 8.62 -11.01 27.42
C PRO A 76 9.39 -10.08 28.35
N HIS A 77 10.68 -9.85 28.09
CA HIS A 77 11.56 -8.99 28.90
C HIS A 77 11.58 -7.53 28.45
N SER A 78 10.75 -7.13 27.48
CA SER A 78 10.73 -5.77 26.94
C SER A 78 9.37 -5.08 27.05
N PHE A 79 8.44 -5.57 27.88
CA PHE A 79 7.10 -4.99 28.03
C PHE A 79 7.07 -3.56 28.60
N ASP A 80 8.17 -3.11 29.17
CA ASP A 80 8.43 -1.75 29.64
C ASP A 80 9.02 -0.82 28.55
N SER A 81 9.26 -1.34 27.35
CA SER A 81 9.84 -0.58 26.24
C SER A 81 8.79 0.07 25.34
N SER A 82 9.04 1.33 24.95
CA SER A 82 8.27 2.09 23.96
C SER A 82 8.10 1.34 22.63
N HIS A 83 9.14 0.63 22.19
CA HIS A 83 9.13 -0.15 20.95
C HIS A 83 8.24 -1.39 21.05
N THR A 84 8.25 -2.09 22.19
CA THR A 84 7.34 -3.23 22.42
C THR A 84 5.90 -2.75 22.48
N LYS A 85 5.63 -1.66 23.20
CA LYS A 85 4.30 -1.06 23.23
C LYS A 85 3.82 -0.67 21.82
N THR A 86 4.68 -0.04 21.03
CA THR A 86 4.40 0.29 19.61
C THR A 86 4.03 -0.96 18.81
N HIS A 87 4.76 -2.06 19.00
CA HIS A 87 4.47 -3.32 18.33
C HIS A 87 3.09 -3.86 18.69
N LEU A 88 2.77 -3.90 19.98
CA LEU A 88 1.48 -4.38 20.47
C LEU A 88 0.33 -3.51 19.95
N LEU A 89 0.50 -2.18 19.93
CA LEU A 89 -0.52 -1.24 19.43
C LEU A 89 -0.77 -1.42 17.92
N LEU A 90 0.28 -1.60 17.11
CA LEU A 90 0.12 -1.88 15.68
C LEU A 90 -0.59 -3.22 15.44
N GLN A 91 -0.19 -4.27 16.15
CA GLN A 91 -0.85 -5.57 16.06
C GLN A 91 -2.31 -5.53 16.51
N ALA A 92 -2.60 -4.83 17.61
CA ALA A 92 -3.95 -4.64 18.12
C ALA A 92 -4.82 -3.85 17.11
N HIS A 93 -4.24 -2.85 16.45
CA HIS A 93 -4.90 -2.11 15.37
C HIS A 93 -5.27 -3.01 14.19
N PHE A 94 -4.36 -3.87 13.72
CA PHE A 94 -4.62 -4.78 12.59
C PHE A 94 -5.59 -5.91 12.95
N SER A 95 -5.52 -6.40 14.20
CA SER A 95 -6.34 -7.53 14.68
C SER A 95 -7.67 -7.11 15.28
N HIS A 96 -7.92 -5.81 15.38
CA HIS A 96 -9.10 -5.22 16.04
C HIS A 96 -9.24 -5.66 17.50
N ALA A 97 -8.11 -5.83 18.18
CA ALA A 97 -8.08 -6.28 19.57
C ALA A 97 -8.62 -5.20 20.52
N MET A 98 -9.21 -5.64 21.64
CA MET A 98 -9.63 -4.74 22.71
C MET A 98 -8.42 -4.13 23.41
N LEU A 99 -8.39 -2.80 23.48
CA LEU A 99 -7.32 -2.07 24.14
C LEU A 99 -7.56 -2.04 25.67
N PRO A 100 -6.50 -2.15 26.50
CA PRO A 100 -6.65 -2.20 27.96
C PRO A 100 -7.34 -0.98 28.57
N CYS A 101 -7.08 0.22 28.06
CA CYS A 101 -7.64 1.47 28.56
C CYS A 101 -7.65 2.58 27.49
N PRO A 102 -8.35 3.72 27.72
CA PRO A 102 -8.43 4.83 26.77
C PRO A 102 -7.08 5.47 26.40
N ASP A 103 -6.08 5.39 27.28
CA ASP A 103 -4.74 5.92 27.00
C ASP A 103 -4.08 5.19 25.82
N TYR A 104 -4.27 3.86 25.72
CA TYR A 104 -3.76 3.06 24.60
C TYR A 104 -4.39 3.49 23.28
N ALA A 105 -5.64 3.94 23.29
CA ALA A 105 -6.29 4.46 22.09
C ALA A 105 -5.64 5.77 21.63
N THR A 106 -5.28 6.64 22.58
CA THR A 106 -4.54 7.89 22.28
C THR A 106 -3.14 7.58 21.77
N ASP A 107 -2.43 6.67 22.41
CA ASP A 107 -1.09 6.24 22.00
C ASP A 107 -1.12 5.58 20.60
N THR A 108 -2.15 4.79 20.31
CA THR A 108 -2.38 4.19 18.98
C THR A 108 -2.49 5.27 17.90
N LYS A 109 -3.24 6.36 18.15
CA LYS A 109 -3.34 7.46 17.17
C LYS A 109 -1.99 8.07 16.84
N THR A 110 -1.16 8.29 17.85
CA THR A 110 0.22 8.79 17.69
C THR A 110 1.06 7.79 16.89
N VAL A 111 0.98 6.51 17.22
CA VAL A 111 1.72 5.45 16.52
C VAL A 111 1.36 5.38 15.03
N LEU A 112 0.07 5.42 14.71
CA LEU A 112 -0.42 5.37 13.34
C LEU A 112 -0.03 6.62 12.52
N ASP A 113 0.00 7.79 13.14
CA ASP A 113 0.46 9.00 12.46
C ASP A 113 1.95 8.93 12.12
N GLN A 114 2.77 8.47 13.06
CA GLN A 114 4.20 8.25 12.78
C GLN A 114 4.42 7.15 11.74
N ALA A 115 3.61 6.09 11.76
CA ALA A 115 3.75 4.97 10.83
C ALA A 115 3.67 5.42 9.37
N ILE A 116 2.70 6.29 9.02
CA ILE A 116 2.57 6.82 7.66
C ILE A 116 3.78 7.66 7.27
N ARG A 117 4.28 8.52 8.16
CA ARG A 117 5.46 9.37 7.90
C ARG A 117 6.73 8.56 7.68
N ILE A 118 6.92 7.52 8.50
CA ILE A 118 8.05 6.60 8.39
C ILE A 118 7.95 5.82 7.08
N CYS A 119 6.78 5.24 6.76
CA CYS A 119 6.57 4.53 5.50
C CYS A 119 6.86 5.41 4.28
N GLN A 120 6.43 6.68 4.29
CA GLN A 120 6.72 7.61 3.20
C GLN A 120 8.23 7.81 3.01
N ALA A 121 8.96 8.07 4.09
CA ALA A 121 10.42 8.25 4.04
C ALA A 121 11.16 6.98 3.61
N MET A 122 10.72 5.81 4.10
CA MET A 122 11.26 4.52 3.69
C MET A 122 11.02 4.23 2.21
N LEU A 123 9.85 4.59 1.68
CA LEU A 123 9.52 4.39 0.27
C LEU A 123 10.38 5.28 -0.64
N ASP A 124 10.67 6.51 -0.21
CA ASP A 124 11.56 7.41 -0.96
C ASP A 124 13.01 6.90 -0.97
N VAL A 125 13.47 6.29 0.12
CA VAL A 125 14.77 5.61 0.19
C VAL A 125 14.79 4.39 -0.73
N ALA A 126 13.77 3.54 -0.68
CA ALA A 126 13.65 2.37 -1.56
C ALA A 126 13.66 2.79 -3.04
N ALA A 127 12.95 3.87 -3.37
CA ALA A 127 12.94 4.43 -4.72
C ALA A 127 14.32 4.99 -5.13
N HIS A 128 15.06 5.62 -4.20
CA HIS A 128 16.40 6.13 -4.46
C HIS A 128 17.41 5.01 -4.77
N HIS A 129 17.29 3.88 -4.06
CA HIS A 129 18.20 2.74 -4.22
C HIS A 129 17.74 1.69 -5.24
N GLY A 130 16.56 1.85 -5.83
CA GLY A 130 16.03 0.87 -6.77
C GLY A 130 15.55 -0.42 -6.12
N TRP A 131 15.09 -0.41 -4.86
CA TRP A 131 14.63 -1.63 -4.17
C TRP A 131 13.15 -1.90 -4.42
N LEU A 132 12.85 -2.75 -5.41
CA LEU A 132 11.47 -3.07 -5.80
C LEU A 132 10.69 -3.75 -4.69
N VAL A 133 11.23 -4.85 -4.16
CA VAL A 133 10.54 -5.65 -3.14
C VAL A 133 10.24 -4.83 -1.89
N THR A 134 11.21 -4.01 -1.45
CA THR A 134 11.03 -3.11 -0.31
C THR A 134 9.95 -2.08 -0.57
N ALA A 135 9.91 -1.47 -1.76
CA ALA A 135 8.87 -0.50 -2.12
C ALA A 135 7.46 -1.11 -2.08
N LEU A 136 7.29 -2.31 -2.66
CA LEU A 136 6.01 -3.04 -2.65
C LEU A 136 5.58 -3.45 -1.22
N ASN A 137 6.53 -3.84 -0.37
CA ASN A 137 6.22 -4.17 1.02
C ASN A 137 5.82 -2.94 1.84
N ILE A 138 6.41 -1.77 1.56
CA ILE A 138 6.05 -0.52 2.23
C ILE A 138 4.65 -0.04 1.80
N THR A 139 4.28 -0.15 0.52
CA THR A 139 2.93 0.21 0.07
C THR A 139 1.86 -0.69 0.70
N ASN A 140 2.12 -1.99 0.76
CA ASN A 140 1.30 -2.96 1.49
C ASN A 140 1.13 -2.59 2.98
N LEU A 141 2.22 -2.20 3.65
CA LEU A 141 2.17 -1.73 5.03
C LEU A 141 1.33 -0.46 5.21
N VAL A 142 1.43 0.49 4.27
CA VAL A 142 0.58 1.69 4.29
C VAL A 142 -0.90 1.31 4.22
N GLN A 143 -1.28 0.37 3.33
CA GLN A 143 -2.66 -0.11 3.24
C GLN A 143 -3.12 -0.79 4.53
N MET A 144 -2.28 -1.62 5.15
CA MET A 144 -2.56 -2.25 6.45
C MET A 144 -2.80 -1.20 7.55
N VAL A 145 -1.96 -0.16 7.63
CA VAL A 145 -2.08 0.95 8.59
C VAL A 145 -3.36 1.75 8.39
N VAL A 146 -3.68 2.08 7.13
CA VAL A 146 -4.88 2.86 6.81
C VAL A 146 -6.16 2.05 7.05
N GLN A 147 -6.25 0.80 6.60
CA GLN A 147 -7.44 -0.02 6.79
C GLN A 147 -7.55 -0.61 8.19
N GLY A 148 -6.45 -0.69 8.93
CA GLY A 148 -6.38 -1.40 10.20
C GLY A 148 -6.67 -2.88 10.02
N ARG A 149 -6.07 -3.51 9.02
CA ARG A 149 -6.27 -4.93 8.69
C ARG A 149 -4.94 -5.57 8.36
N TRP A 150 -4.87 -6.89 8.51
CA TRP A 150 -3.72 -7.63 8.03
C TRP A 150 -3.75 -7.77 6.51
N ILE A 151 -2.60 -7.86 5.87
CA ILE A 151 -2.52 -8.04 4.40
C ILE A 151 -3.17 -9.34 3.91
N HIS A 152 -3.25 -10.35 4.78
CA HIS A 152 -3.86 -11.64 4.45
C HIS A 152 -5.37 -11.70 4.74
N ASP A 153 -5.94 -10.65 5.32
CA ASP A 153 -7.38 -10.56 5.50
C ASP A 153 -8.08 -10.41 4.13
N SER A 154 -9.31 -10.92 4.01
CA SER A 154 -10.11 -10.69 2.81
C SER A 154 -10.34 -9.19 2.60
N SER A 155 -10.10 -8.69 1.39
CA SER A 155 -10.35 -7.30 1.03
C SER A 155 -11.82 -6.90 1.22
N LEU A 156 -12.76 -7.86 1.22
CA LEU A 156 -14.18 -7.58 1.47
C LEU A 156 -14.44 -7.06 2.89
N LEU A 157 -13.53 -7.32 3.83
CA LEU A 157 -13.61 -6.84 5.22
C LEU A 157 -13.27 -5.35 5.38
N THR A 158 -12.91 -4.66 4.30
CA THR A 158 -12.81 -3.18 4.29
C THR A 158 -14.16 -2.52 4.05
N LEU A 159 -15.19 -3.29 3.62
CA LEU A 159 -16.53 -2.77 3.45
C LEU A 159 -17.15 -2.45 4.81
N PRO A 160 -17.90 -1.34 4.93
CA PRO A 160 -18.55 -0.98 6.18
C PRO A 160 -19.56 -2.04 6.59
N ASN A 161 -19.61 -2.37 7.88
CA ASN A 161 -20.54 -3.33 8.48
C ASN A 161 -20.39 -4.78 7.97
N ILE A 162 -19.33 -5.10 7.23
CA ILE A 162 -19.00 -6.48 6.84
C ILE A 162 -18.02 -7.07 7.85
N GLU A 163 -18.31 -8.30 8.26
CA GLU A 163 -17.53 -9.07 9.24
C GLU A 163 -17.15 -10.43 8.64
N LEU A 164 -16.25 -11.15 9.30
CA LEU A 164 -15.74 -12.44 8.82
C LEU A 164 -16.87 -13.44 8.55
N HIS A 165 -17.89 -13.47 9.41
CA HIS A 165 -19.03 -14.36 9.26
C HIS A 165 -19.97 -13.97 8.12
N HIS A 166 -19.84 -12.78 7.51
CA HIS A 166 -20.63 -12.36 6.35
C HIS A 166 -20.02 -12.80 5.02
N LEU A 167 -18.75 -13.23 4.99
CA LEU A 167 -18.04 -13.54 3.73
C LEU A 167 -18.69 -14.67 2.92
N TYR A 168 -19.45 -15.56 3.56
CA TYR A 168 -20.16 -16.65 2.87
C TYR A 168 -21.23 -16.13 1.90
N LEU A 169 -21.79 -14.94 2.15
CA LEU A 169 -22.82 -14.32 1.31
C LEU A 169 -22.29 -14.05 -0.10
N PHE A 170 -21.08 -13.49 -0.18
CA PHE A 170 -20.39 -13.17 -1.42
C PHE A 170 -20.04 -14.42 -2.24
N ARG A 171 -19.67 -15.52 -1.57
CA ARG A 171 -19.39 -16.80 -2.23
C ARG A 171 -20.64 -17.52 -2.71
N LYS A 172 -21.74 -17.45 -1.94
CA LYS A 172 -23.01 -18.13 -2.26
C LYS A 172 -23.76 -17.43 -3.38
N TRP A 173 -23.57 -16.12 -3.52
CA TRP A 173 -24.27 -15.34 -4.52
C TRP A 173 -23.97 -15.84 -5.94
N SER A 174 -25.01 -15.94 -6.75
CA SER A 174 -24.93 -16.34 -8.15
C SER A 174 -25.86 -15.45 -8.96
N GLN A 175 -25.35 -14.86 -10.05
CA GLN A 175 -26.22 -14.27 -11.06
C GLN A 175 -27.00 -15.39 -11.74
N GLY A 176 -28.18 -15.72 -11.22
CA GLY A 176 -29.13 -16.59 -11.92
C GLY A 176 -29.30 -16.10 -13.36
N LYS A 177 -29.36 -17.03 -14.34
CA LYS A 177 -29.28 -16.90 -15.82
C LYS A 177 -29.68 -15.55 -16.48
N ARG A 178 -29.11 -14.43 -16.05
CA ARG A 178 -29.25 -13.12 -16.68
C ARG A 178 -28.15 -13.05 -17.71
N LYS A 179 -28.52 -13.21 -18.98
CA LYS A 179 -27.65 -12.93 -20.12
C LYS A 179 -27.37 -11.42 -20.12
N SER A 180 -26.35 -10.98 -19.38
CA SER A 180 -25.75 -9.67 -19.60
C SER A 180 -25.17 -9.68 -21.02
N ALA A 181 -25.48 -8.66 -21.81
CA ALA A 181 -25.02 -8.53 -23.20
C ALA A 181 -23.48 -8.46 -23.32
N HIS A 182 -22.76 -8.26 -22.20
CA HIS A 182 -21.30 -8.11 -22.14
C HIS A 182 -20.59 -9.22 -21.34
N GLY A 183 -21.23 -10.35 -21.03
CA GLY A 183 -20.57 -11.43 -20.30
C GLY A 183 -20.23 -11.04 -18.86
N GLY A 184 -21.26 -10.73 -18.06
CA GLY A 184 -21.11 -10.37 -16.64
C GLY A 184 -20.43 -11.46 -15.82
N TYR A 185 -19.78 -11.07 -14.71
CA TYR A 185 -19.03 -11.97 -13.83
C TYR A 185 -19.90 -13.14 -13.32
N GLN A 186 -19.39 -14.36 -13.41
CA GLN A 186 -20.12 -15.60 -13.03
C GLN A 186 -19.41 -16.44 -11.95
N GLY A 187 -18.26 -15.97 -11.44
CA GLY A 187 -17.50 -16.67 -10.41
C GLY A 187 -17.99 -16.39 -8.98
N PRO A 188 -17.45 -17.09 -7.97
CA PRO A 188 -17.61 -16.69 -6.57
C PRO A 188 -16.94 -15.34 -6.34
N ILE A 189 -17.48 -14.51 -5.44
CA ILE A 189 -16.88 -13.24 -5.05
C ILE A 189 -16.04 -13.47 -3.78
N GLU A 190 -14.72 -13.33 -3.89
CA GLU A 190 -13.76 -13.51 -2.79
C GLU A 190 -13.00 -12.21 -2.47
N CYS A 191 -12.90 -11.31 -3.44
CA CYS A 191 -12.22 -10.02 -3.29
C CYS A 191 -13.03 -8.84 -3.86
N LEU A 192 -12.57 -7.62 -3.57
CA LEU A 192 -13.23 -6.39 -3.99
C LEU A 192 -13.26 -6.19 -5.53
N PRO A 193 -12.20 -6.49 -6.31
CA PRO A 193 -12.27 -6.40 -7.77
C PRO A 193 -13.38 -7.27 -8.37
N GLU A 194 -13.54 -8.50 -7.85
CA GLU A 194 -14.61 -9.41 -8.27
C GLU A 194 -15.99 -8.88 -7.87
N LEU A 195 -16.11 -8.31 -6.68
CA LEU A 195 -17.34 -7.65 -6.24
C LEU A 195 -17.71 -6.48 -7.17
N MET A 196 -16.73 -5.65 -7.53
CA MET A 196 -16.92 -4.53 -8.45
C MET A 196 -17.36 -5.02 -9.84
N ALA A 197 -16.74 -6.09 -10.34
CA ALA A 197 -17.10 -6.72 -11.60
C ALA A 197 -18.52 -7.35 -11.55
N ALA A 198 -18.88 -7.98 -10.43
CA ALA A 198 -20.18 -8.58 -10.21
C ALA A 198 -21.31 -7.56 -10.11
N CYS A 199 -21.06 -6.44 -9.44
CA CYS A 199 -22.02 -5.36 -9.28
C CYS A 199 -22.15 -4.48 -10.53
N GLU A 200 -21.09 -4.34 -11.34
CA GLU A 200 -21.03 -3.41 -12.49
C GLU A 200 -21.49 -1.97 -12.10
N GLY A 201 -21.16 -1.53 -10.88
CA GLY A 201 -21.60 -0.24 -10.33
C GLY A 201 -23.09 -0.15 -9.95
N LYS A 202 -23.83 -1.26 -9.96
CA LYS A 202 -25.27 -1.30 -9.65
C LYS A 202 -25.50 -1.63 -8.17
N GLU A 203 -25.99 -0.65 -7.41
CA GLU A 203 -26.23 -0.78 -5.96
C GLU A 203 -27.24 -1.88 -5.60
N ASN A 204 -28.27 -2.08 -6.43
CA ASN A 204 -29.27 -3.12 -6.21
C ASN A 204 -28.68 -4.54 -6.29
N VAL A 205 -27.59 -4.72 -7.06
CA VAL A 205 -26.87 -5.99 -7.10
C VAL A 205 -26.14 -6.20 -5.79
N PHE A 206 -25.41 -5.20 -5.30
CA PHE A 206 -24.76 -5.26 -3.98
C PHE A 206 -25.77 -5.52 -2.87
N ALA A 207 -26.89 -4.78 -2.85
CA ALA A 207 -27.97 -4.99 -1.90
C ALA A 207 -28.45 -6.44 -1.92
N SER A 208 -28.69 -7.02 -3.11
CA SER A 208 -29.11 -8.42 -3.23
C SER A 208 -28.10 -9.45 -2.70
N ILE A 209 -26.82 -9.11 -2.62
CA ILE A 209 -25.78 -9.97 -2.04
C ILE A 209 -25.92 -10.02 -0.51
N VAL A 210 -26.24 -8.87 0.12
CA VAL A 210 -26.20 -8.71 1.58
C VAL A 210 -27.56 -8.66 2.26
N GLU A 211 -28.65 -8.58 1.50
CA GLU A 211 -30.03 -8.36 1.98
C GLU A 211 -30.52 -9.41 2.99
N SER A 212 -29.98 -10.64 2.97
CA SER A 212 -30.41 -11.69 3.89
C SER A 212 -29.95 -11.49 5.34
N GLU A 213 -28.92 -10.67 5.58
CA GLU A 213 -28.29 -10.51 6.91
C GLU A 213 -28.15 -9.03 7.32
N LEU A 214 -27.99 -8.11 6.36
CA LEU A 214 -27.79 -6.69 6.64
C LEU A 214 -29.05 -5.87 6.32
N GLN A 215 -29.52 -5.09 7.30
CA GLN A 215 -30.55 -4.09 7.05
C GLN A 215 -29.99 -3.02 6.10
N THR A 216 -30.57 -2.92 4.90
CA THR A 216 -30.18 -1.98 3.82
C THR A 216 -30.23 -0.51 4.24
N ALA A 217 -30.84 -0.18 5.38
CA ALA A 217 -30.89 1.16 5.96
C ALA A 217 -29.52 1.75 6.36
N HIS A 218 -28.47 0.92 6.51
CA HIS A 218 -27.12 1.36 6.88
C HIS A 218 -26.10 1.37 5.74
N VAL A 219 -26.51 1.06 4.50
CA VAL A 219 -25.66 1.25 3.31
C VAL A 219 -25.84 2.70 2.86
N SER A 220 -25.44 3.64 3.72
CA SER A 220 -25.45 5.06 3.38
C SER A 220 -24.46 5.29 2.25
N GLN A 221 -24.97 5.82 1.14
CA GLN A 221 -24.22 6.29 -0.03
C GLN A 221 -22.93 6.99 0.40
N GLY A 222 -21.79 6.47 -0.04
CA GLY A 222 -20.63 7.31 -0.23
C GLY A 222 -21.01 8.34 -1.31
N LYS A 223 -21.26 9.58 -0.92
CA LYS A 223 -21.14 10.71 -1.87
C LYS A 223 -19.79 10.57 -2.55
N GLN A 224 -19.68 10.99 -3.82
CA GLN A 224 -18.41 11.11 -4.54
C GLN A 224 -17.49 12.09 -3.81
N ASP A 225 -16.89 11.61 -2.74
CA ASP A 225 -15.94 12.31 -1.91
C ASP A 225 -14.59 11.69 -2.23
N SER A 226 -13.54 12.49 -2.36
CA SER A 226 -12.18 12.01 -2.65
C SER A 226 -11.57 11.20 -1.50
N LYS A 227 -12.38 10.81 -0.52
CA LYS A 227 -11.98 10.31 0.79
C LYS A 227 -12.07 8.80 0.82
N ALA A 228 -10.98 8.18 1.25
CA ALA A 228 -10.96 6.76 1.53
C ALA A 228 -11.83 6.45 2.74
N VAL A 229 -12.62 5.37 2.65
CA VAL A 229 -13.34 4.82 3.80
C VAL A 229 -12.35 4.05 4.66
N ALA A 230 -11.96 4.65 5.79
CA ALA A 230 -11.00 4.11 6.74
C ALA A 230 -11.43 4.42 8.19
N PRO A 231 -12.49 3.76 8.71
CA PRO A 231 -13.11 4.13 9.98
C PRO A 231 -12.20 3.95 11.20
N ARG A 232 -11.16 3.12 11.09
CA ARG A 232 -10.16 2.90 12.15
C ARG A 232 -8.92 3.76 12.01
N PHE A 233 -8.79 4.52 10.92
CA PHE A 233 -7.69 5.46 10.78
C PHE A 233 -8.05 6.79 11.46
N PRO A 234 -7.18 7.35 12.33
CA PRO A 234 -7.54 8.54 13.13
C PRO A 234 -7.78 9.82 12.33
N LYS A 235 -7.26 9.89 11.11
CA LYS A 235 -7.30 11.08 10.25
C LYS A 235 -8.14 10.79 9.01
N VAL A 236 -8.79 11.82 8.49
CA VAL A 236 -9.40 11.75 7.17
C VAL A 236 -8.31 11.49 6.14
N LYS A 237 -8.51 10.50 5.27
CA LYS A 237 -7.55 10.08 4.25
C LYS A 237 -8.13 10.37 2.87
N ASP A 238 -7.43 11.14 2.05
CA ASP A 238 -7.71 11.22 0.61
C ASP A 238 -7.21 9.97 -0.09
N GLU A 239 -7.97 9.45 -1.05
CA GLU A 239 -7.52 8.34 -1.88
C GLU A 239 -6.32 8.74 -2.74
N GLY A 240 -5.36 7.83 -2.86
CA GLY A 240 -4.18 7.99 -3.69
C GLY A 240 -3.68 6.66 -4.23
N TRP A 241 -2.74 6.75 -5.15
CA TRP A 241 -2.17 5.60 -5.84
C TRP A 241 -0.66 5.74 -6.02
N PHE A 242 0.02 4.61 -5.97
CA PHE A 242 1.40 4.43 -6.34
C PHE A 242 1.48 3.76 -7.71
N LEU A 243 2.18 4.38 -8.64
CA LEU A 243 2.64 3.76 -9.89
C LEU A 243 4.08 3.35 -9.66
N ILE A 244 4.34 2.05 -9.58
CA ILE A 244 5.68 1.49 -9.38
C ILE A 244 6.02 0.67 -10.63
N LEU A 245 7.08 1.05 -11.32
CA LEU A 245 7.62 0.31 -12.46
C LEU A 245 8.86 -0.43 -11.98
N GLY A 246 8.91 -1.74 -12.20
CA GLY A 246 10.00 -2.59 -11.76
C GLY A 246 10.42 -3.63 -12.79
N GLU A 247 11.66 -4.09 -12.70
CA GLU A 247 12.15 -5.29 -13.36
C GLU A 247 12.21 -6.42 -12.33
N VAL A 248 11.30 -7.38 -12.45
CA VAL A 248 11.07 -8.41 -11.42
C VAL A 248 12.28 -9.32 -11.25
N ASP A 249 12.89 -9.75 -12.35
CA ASP A 249 14.03 -10.68 -12.34
C ASP A 249 15.25 -10.11 -11.59
N LYS A 250 15.48 -8.80 -11.75
CA LYS A 250 16.57 -8.09 -11.06
C LYS A 250 16.16 -7.54 -9.70
N LYS A 251 14.87 -7.61 -9.35
CA LYS A 251 14.28 -6.95 -8.17
C LYS A 251 14.57 -5.44 -8.14
N GLU A 252 14.69 -4.83 -9.32
CA GLU A 252 15.09 -3.45 -9.49
C GLU A 252 13.86 -2.57 -9.69
N LEU A 253 13.74 -1.52 -8.87
CA LEU A 253 12.73 -0.48 -9.05
C LEU A 253 13.26 0.52 -10.06
N ILE A 254 12.51 0.66 -11.16
CA ILE A 254 12.86 1.51 -12.30
C ILE A 254 12.29 2.92 -12.11
N ALA A 255 11.03 3.03 -11.68
CA ALA A 255 10.39 4.31 -11.39
C ALA A 255 9.31 4.17 -10.33
N LEU A 256 9.10 5.24 -9.56
CA LEU A 256 8.00 5.37 -8.61
C LEU A 256 7.36 6.75 -8.77
N LYS A 257 6.02 6.78 -8.91
CA LYS A 257 5.24 8.01 -8.95
C LYS A 257 4.01 7.91 -8.06
N ARG A 258 3.78 8.95 -7.25
CA ARG A 258 2.57 9.08 -6.43
C ARG A 258 1.55 9.92 -7.18
N THR A 259 0.29 9.52 -7.15
CA THR A 259 -0.82 10.27 -7.71
C THR A 259 -1.97 10.31 -6.71
N GLY A 260 -2.72 11.42 -6.68
CA GLY A 260 -3.84 11.59 -5.77
C GLY A 260 -5.12 10.96 -6.32
N TYR A 261 -6.25 11.44 -5.80
CA TYR A 261 -7.58 11.00 -6.19
C TYR A 261 -7.83 11.11 -7.70
N ILE A 262 -8.49 10.09 -8.26
CA ILE A 262 -8.82 10.01 -9.69
C ILE A 262 -10.30 10.38 -9.88
N ARG A 263 -10.56 11.59 -10.39
CA ARG A 263 -11.91 12.04 -10.73
C ARG A 263 -12.23 11.62 -12.17
N ASN A 264 -12.89 10.48 -12.34
CA ASN A 264 -13.31 9.88 -13.61
C ASN A 264 -12.15 9.32 -14.47
N ARG A 265 -11.25 10.17 -14.97
CA ARG A 265 -10.08 9.76 -15.76
C ARG A 265 -8.90 10.67 -15.43
N ASN A 266 -7.73 10.07 -15.21
CA ASN A 266 -6.48 10.80 -15.05
C ASN A 266 -5.41 10.20 -15.96
N THR A 267 -4.58 11.04 -16.55
CA THR A 267 -3.43 10.62 -17.37
C THR A 267 -2.16 10.99 -16.62
N VAL A 268 -1.37 9.98 -16.26
CA VAL A 268 -0.16 10.16 -15.47
C VAL A 268 1.05 9.68 -16.26
N SER A 269 1.93 10.60 -16.67
CA SER A 269 3.18 10.25 -17.36
C SER A 269 4.26 9.81 -16.37
N VAL A 270 4.91 8.68 -16.63
CA VAL A 270 6.08 8.20 -15.88
C VAL A 270 7.26 8.14 -16.85
N ALA A 271 8.31 8.89 -16.54
CA ALA A 271 9.55 8.88 -17.31
C ALA A 271 10.58 7.96 -16.64
N PHE A 272 11.25 7.14 -17.45
CA PHE A 272 12.31 6.23 -17.01
C PHE A 272 13.36 6.08 -18.10
N TYR A 273 14.54 5.58 -17.74
CA TYR A 273 15.61 5.29 -18.68
C TYR A 273 15.54 3.84 -19.13
N THR A 274 15.73 3.59 -20.42
CA THR A 274 15.88 2.22 -20.94
C THR A 274 17.28 1.69 -20.63
N PRO A 275 17.43 0.36 -20.47
CA PRO A 275 18.72 -0.32 -20.35
C PRO A 275 19.65 0.04 -21.50
N GLU A 276 20.96 0.06 -21.22
CA GLU A 276 21.98 0.36 -22.24
C GLU A 276 22.10 -0.74 -23.29
N THR A 277 21.81 -1.99 -22.91
CA THR A 277 21.88 -3.14 -23.80
C THR A 277 20.60 -3.23 -24.63
N PRO A 278 20.69 -3.13 -25.98
CA PRO A 278 19.55 -3.38 -26.85
C PRO A 278 19.04 -4.82 -26.67
N GLY A 279 17.74 -5.00 -26.82
CA GLY A 279 17.09 -6.30 -26.65
C GLY A 279 15.69 -6.19 -26.08
N LYS A 280 15.07 -7.37 -25.89
CA LYS A 280 13.76 -7.47 -25.26
C LYS A 280 13.93 -7.36 -23.75
N CYS A 281 13.14 -6.50 -23.11
CA CYS A 281 13.00 -6.46 -21.67
C CYS A 281 11.53 -6.47 -21.28
N ILE A 282 11.25 -7.00 -20.09
CA ILE A 282 9.91 -7.04 -19.52
C ILE A 282 9.95 -6.18 -18.25
N TYR A 283 9.11 -5.16 -18.22
CA TYR A 283 8.86 -4.40 -17.01
C TYR A 283 7.48 -4.68 -16.50
N THR A 284 7.32 -4.61 -15.18
CA THR A 284 6.04 -4.80 -14.53
C THR A 284 5.62 -3.47 -13.91
N LEU A 285 4.46 -2.97 -14.32
CA LEU A 285 3.80 -1.82 -13.72
C LEU A 285 2.85 -2.32 -12.63
N TYR A 286 3.12 -1.90 -11.41
CA TYR A 286 2.24 -2.06 -10.26
C TYR A 286 1.47 -0.75 -10.06
N LEU A 287 0.14 -0.82 -10.12
CA LEU A 287 -0.75 0.25 -9.69
C LEU A 287 -1.29 -0.14 -8.32
N MET A 288 -0.78 0.49 -7.26
CA MET A 288 -1.15 0.13 -5.89
C MET A 288 -1.95 1.24 -5.24
N SER A 289 -3.02 0.89 -4.55
CA SER A 289 -3.76 1.85 -3.72
C SER A 289 -2.91 2.24 -2.50
N ASP A 290 -3.00 3.48 -2.05
CA ASP A 290 -2.42 3.87 -0.77
C ASP A 290 -3.40 3.75 0.40
N SER A 291 -4.60 3.24 0.13
CA SER A 291 -5.71 3.26 1.08
C SER A 291 -6.50 1.96 1.16
N TYR A 292 -6.59 1.14 0.11
CA TYR A 292 -7.40 -0.08 0.11
C TYR A 292 -6.56 -1.33 -0.18
N LEU A 293 -6.82 -2.39 0.58
CA LEU A 293 -6.27 -3.72 0.34
C LEU A 293 -7.02 -4.40 -0.83
N GLY A 294 -6.28 -5.12 -1.68
CA GLY A 294 -6.86 -5.90 -2.78
C GLY A 294 -7.31 -5.08 -3.99
N MET A 295 -7.02 -3.77 -4.03
CA MET A 295 -7.24 -2.90 -5.21
C MET A 295 -6.03 -2.80 -6.13
N ASP A 296 -4.96 -3.50 -5.80
CA ASP A 296 -3.70 -3.41 -6.52
C ASP A 296 -3.77 -4.18 -7.84
N GLN A 297 -3.12 -3.63 -8.86
CA GLN A 297 -3.09 -4.21 -10.20
C GLN A 297 -1.65 -4.32 -10.68
N GLN A 298 -1.40 -5.36 -11.48
CA GLN A 298 -0.09 -5.65 -12.02
C GLN A 298 -0.20 -5.88 -13.54
N TYR A 299 0.64 -5.21 -14.32
CA TYR A 299 0.66 -5.30 -15.78
C TYR A 299 2.09 -5.47 -16.29
N ASP A 300 2.32 -6.48 -17.12
CA ASP A 300 3.59 -6.66 -17.79
C ASP A 300 3.65 -5.84 -19.09
N ILE A 301 4.73 -5.09 -19.24
CA ILE A 301 5.04 -4.19 -20.35
C ILE A 301 6.25 -4.77 -21.06
N TYR A 302 6.02 -5.24 -22.28
CA TYR A 302 7.04 -5.82 -23.15
C TYR A 302 7.66 -4.73 -24.01
N LEU A 303 8.95 -4.46 -23.82
CA LEU A 303 9.69 -3.46 -24.58
C LEU A 303 10.76 -4.14 -25.44
N ASN A 304 10.98 -3.60 -26.62
CA ASN A 304 12.11 -3.96 -27.48
C ASN A 304 13.02 -2.75 -27.62
N ILE A 305 14.11 -2.74 -26.86
CA ILE A 305 15.09 -1.66 -26.83
C ILE A 305 15.93 -1.76 -28.10
N ILE A 306 15.88 -0.72 -28.92
CA ILE A 306 16.71 -0.59 -30.11
C ILE A 306 17.98 0.19 -29.79
N PRO A 307 19.10 -0.05 -30.49
CA PRO A 307 20.30 0.75 -30.34
C PRO A 307 19.99 2.24 -30.56
N ALA A 308 20.65 3.11 -29.79
CA ALA A 308 20.50 4.55 -29.97
C ALA A 308 20.88 4.93 -31.41
N GLY A 309 19.88 5.32 -32.22
CA GLY A 309 20.12 5.83 -33.55
C GLY A 309 20.77 7.21 -33.47
N THR A 310 21.80 7.46 -34.29
CA THR A 310 22.51 8.74 -34.38
C THR A 310 21.60 9.94 -34.70
N SER A 311 20.34 9.69 -35.06
CA SER A 311 19.33 10.68 -35.46
C SER A 311 18.31 11.05 -34.37
N ALA A 312 18.31 10.41 -33.19
CA ALA A 312 17.26 10.59 -32.18
C ALA A 312 17.76 11.32 -30.90
N GLN A 313 18.51 12.41 -31.08
CA GLN A 313 18.66 13.44 -30.06
C GLN A 313 17.88 14.67 -30.49
N VAL A 314 16.55 14.58 -30.46
CA VAL A 314 15.71 15.79 -30.49
C VAL A 314 15.26 16.04 -29.06
N THR A 315 15.71 17.16 -28.53
CA THR A 315 15.31 17.76 -27.26
C THR A 315 13.78 17.78 -27.19
N ALA A 316 13.18 16.90 -26.39
CA ALA A 316 11.76 16.95 -26.13
C ALA A 316 11.48 18.05 -25.09
N GLU A 317 11.24 19.26 -25.57
CA GLU A 317 10.27 20.12 -24.89
C GLU A 317 8.87 19.49 -25.05
N PRO A 318 7.97 19.60 -24.05
CA PRO A 318 6.69 18.94 -24.09
C PRO A 318 5.79 19.65 -25.12
N SER A 319 5.68 19.11 -26.33
CA SER A 319 4.60 19.47 -27.26
C SER A 319 3.55 18.36 -27.30
N ASP A 320 2.30 18.79 -27.21
CA ASP A 320 1.09 17.99 -27.36
C ASP A 320 1.12 17.15 -28.63
N ALA A 321 1.41 15.85 -28.49
CA ALA A 321 1.17 14.86 -29.54
C ALA A 321 0.67 13.56 -28.89
N MET A 322 -0.64 13.53 -28.62
CA MET A 322 -1.37 12.33 -28.22
C MET A 322 -1.43 11.33 -29.38
N GLY A 323 -0.60 10.28 -29.29
CA GLY A 323 -0.82 9.01 -29.97
C GLY A 323 -1.43 8.01 -28.99
N HIS A 324 -2.69 7.67 -29.20
CA HIS A 324 -3.48 6.72 -28.40
C HIS A 324 -2.86 5.31 -28.46
N LEU A 325 -2.14 4.90 -27.42
CA LEU A 325 -1.79 3.49 -27.20
C LEU A 325 -2.86 2.88 -26.29
N THR A 326 -3.88 2.29 -26.91
CA THR A 326 -4.83 1.42 -26.25
C THR A 326 -4.18 0.06 -26.06
N LEU A 327 -3.93 -0.34 -24.81
CA LEU A 327 -3.62 -1.73 -24.48
C LEU A 327 -4.86 -2.57 -24.79
N LYS A 328 -4.69 -3.61 -25.61
CA LYS A 328 -5.73 -4.58 -25.95
C LYS A 328 -5.96 -5.57 -24.83
#